data_AF-A0A3D5WLH5-F1
#
_entry.id   AF-A0A3D5WLH5-F1
#
_cell.length_a   1.000
_cell.length_b   1.000
_cell.length_c   1.000
_cell.angle_alpha   90.00
_cell.angle_beta   90.00
_cell.angle_gamma   90.00
#
_symmetry.space_group_name_H-M   'P 1'
#
loop_
_entity.id
_entity.type
_entity.pdbx_description
1 polymer ?
#
loop_
_entity_poly.entity_id
_entity_poly.type
_entity_poly.pdbx_seq_one_letter_code
_entity_poly.pdbx_strand_id
1 'polypeptide(L)' 'MNAKMGNIIIDRDVLAKYAGAATAECIGIVGMAAVNVKDGVIKLLKKENAGRGVNVYVVDNRIKVELHIIVAY' A
#
# COMPACT_ATOMS: atom_id res chain seq x y z
N MET A 1 6.82 -20.59 2.29
CA MET A 1 8.10 -20.86 1.59
C MET A 1 9.10 -21.34 2.64
N ASN A 2 9.54 -22.60 2.59
CA ASN A 2 10.58 -23.08 3.53
C ASN A 2 11.95 -22.67 2.99
N ALA A 3 12.58 -21.69 3.63
CA ALA A 3 13.97 -21.34 3.39
C ALA A 3 14.87 -22.25 4.26
N LYS A 4 16.14 -22.42 3.88
CA LYS A 4 17.15 -23.12 4.71
C LYS A 4 17.31 -22.54 6.13
N MET A 5 16.76 -21.36 6.39
CA MET A 5 16.74 -20.68 7.70
C MET A 5 15.37 -20.78 8.42
N GLY A 6 14.48 -21.66 7.98
CA GLY A 6 13.13 -21.82 8.53
C GLY A 6 12.06 -21.13 7.68
N ASN A 7 10.91 -20.86 8.31
CA ASN A 7 9.75 -20.30 7.63
C ASN A 7 9.77 -18.77 7.75
N ILE A 8 9.78 -18.06 6.62
CA ILE A 8 9.73 -16.59 6.58
C ILE A 8 8.25 -16.19 6.46
N ILE A 9 7.79 -15.40 7.42
CA ILE A 9 6.45 -14.83 7.44
C ILE A 9 6.60 -13.33 7.27
N ILE A 10 5.97 -12.77 6.25
CA ILE A 10 5.95 -11.33 5.99
C ILE A 10 4.53 -10.84 6.24
N ASP A 11 4.40 -9.88 7.15
CA ASP A 11 3.13 -9.26 7.43
C ASP A 11 2.67 -8.37 6.27
N ARG A 12 1.36 -8.36 6.00
CA ARG A 12 0.77 -7.52 4.95
C ARG A 12 0.97 -6.04 5.24
N ASP A 13 0.98 -5.63 6.50
CA ASP A 13 1.20 -4.24 6.90
C ASP A 13 2.62 -3.76 6.54
N VAL A 14 3.61 -4.66 6.59
CA VAL A 14 4.97 -4.35 6.16
C VAL A 14 5.00 -4.09 4.65
N LEU A 15 4.34 -4.94 3.87
CA LEU A 15 4.22 -4.77 2.41
C LEU A 15 3.49 -3.47 2.06
N ALA A 16 2.38 -3.17 2.74
CA ALA A 16 1.59 -1.96 2.51
C ALA A 16 2.40 -0.69 2.81
N LYS A 17 3.15 -0.69 3.91
CA LYS A 17 4.02 0.44 4.30
C LYS A 17 5.12 0.70 3.27
N TYR A 18 5.80 -0.35 2.80
CA TYR A 18 6.87 -0.20 1.81
C TYR A 18 6.33 0.26 0.45
N ALA A 19 5.24 -0.34 -0.01
CA ALA A 19 4.60 0.07 -1.26
C ALA A 19 4.13 1.53 -1.21
N GLY A 20 3.51 1.96 -0.10
CA GLY A 20 3.09 3.35 0.10
C GLY A 20 4.25 4.33 0.15
N ALA A 21 5.35 3.97 0.81
CA ALA A 21 6.56 4.78 0.87
C ALA A 21 7.21 4.95 -0.52
N ALA A 22 7.43 3.85 -1.24
CA ALA A 22 8.03 3.88 -2.57
C ALA A 22 7.16 4.66 -3.58
N THR A 23 5.83 4.55 -3.46
CA THR A 23 4.89 5.29 -4.29
C THR A 23 4.97 6.81 -4.02
N ALA A 24 5.09 7.21 -2.75
CA ALA A 24 5.21 8.63 -2.39
C ALA A 24 6.52 9.30 -2.87
N GLU A 25 7.51 8.52 -3.29
CA GLU A 25 8.76 9.02 -3.86
C GLU A 25 8.70 9.17 -5.40
N CYS A 26 7.61 8.74 -6.02
CA CYS A 26 7.40 8.88 -7.46
C CYS A 26 6.98 10.31 -7.84
N ILE A 27 7.53 10.82 -8.94
CA ILE A 27 7.24 12.16 -9.45
C ILE A 27 5.73 12.29 -9.77
N GLY A 28 5.15 13.44 -9.42
CA GLY A 28 3.74 13.74 -9.65
C GLY A 28 2.79 13.18 -8.58
N ILE A 29 3.28 12.35 -7.65
CA ILE A 29 2.46 11.87 -6.53
C ILE A 29 2.58 12.85 -5.36
N VAL A 30 1.45 13.45 -4.97
CA VAL A 30 1.37 14.41 -3.87
C VAL A 30 0.83 13.81 -2.58
N GLY A 31 0.28 12.59 -2.66
CA GLY A 31 -0.09 11.84 -1.48
C GLY A 31 -0.84 10.54 -1.76
N MET A 32 -1.09 9.80 -0.68
CA MET A 32 -1.92 8.60 -0.69
C MET A 32 -3.34 8.96 -0.22
N ALA A 33 -4.32 8.18 -0.68
CA ALA A 33 -5.71 8.34 -0.31
C ALA A 33 -6.25 7.06 0.32
N ALA A 34 -7.07 7.16 1.37
CA ALA A 34 -7.92 6.05 1.79
C ALA A 34 -9.29 6.23 1.16
N VAL A 35 -9.76 5.23 0.41
CA VAL A 35 -11.10 5.23 -0.17
C VAL A 35 -12.04 4.43 0.73
N ASN A 36 -13.00 5.11 1.36
CA ASN A 36 -14.16 4.44 1.93
C ASN A 36 -15.29 4.44 0.88
N VAL A 37 -15.41 3.32 0.16
CA VAL A 37 -16.42 3.13 -0.89
C VAL A 37 -17.86 3.29 -0.40
N LYS A 38 -18.13 3.17 0.91
CA LYS A 38 -19.48 3.38 1.46
C LYS A 38 -19.91 4.85 1.46
N ASP A 39 -18.97 5.76 1.71
CA ASP A 39 -19.28 7.18 1.90
C ASP A 39 -18.90 8.04 0.70
N GLY A 40 -18.14 7.49 -0.27
CA GLY A 40 -17.68 8.22 -1.46
C GLY A 40 -16.69 9.35 -1.17
N VAL A 41 -16.29 9.55 0.09
CA VAL A 41 -15.35 10.60 0.51
C VAL A 41 -13.92 10.07 0.47
N ILE A 42 -13.05 10.81 -0.21
CA ILE A 42 -11.60 10.56 -0.28
C ILE A 42 -10.91 11.41 0.78
N LYS A 43 -10.08 10.80 1.63
CA LYS A 43 -9.26 11.52 2.62
C LYS A 43 -7.79 11.43 2.28
N LEU A 44 -7.14 12.58 2.06
CA LEU A 44 -5.69 12.67 1.93
C LEU A 44 -5.04 12.15 3.23
N LEU A 45 -4.11 11.22 3.06
CA LEU A 45 -3.42 10.59 4.18
C LEU A 45 -2.16 11.36 4.53
N LYS A 46 -1.89 11.49 5.84
CA LYS A 46 -0.58 11.93 6.33
C LYS A 46 0.49 10.91 5.95
N LYS A 47 1.74 11.36 5.76
CA LYS A 47 2.90 10.52 5.38
C LYS A 47 3.08 9.29 6.27
N GLU A 48 2.84 9.43 7.58
CA GLU A 48 2.87 8.33 8.57
C GLU A 48 1.83 7.23 8.32
N ASN A 49 0.74 7.56 7.60
CA ASN A 49 -0.38 6.68 7.31
C ASN A 49 -0.42 6.24 5.83
N ALA A 50 0.68 6.38 5.08
CA ALA A 50 0.74 6.05 3.65
C ALA A 50 0.26 4.63 3.33
N GLY A 51 0.48 3.67 4.24
CA GLY A 51 -0.01 2.30 4.11
C GLY A 51 -1.53 2.16 4.02
N ARG A 52 -2.32 3.14 4.49
CA ARG A 52 -3.80 3.09 4.43
C ARG A 52 -4.36 3.31 3.02
N GLY A 53 -3.56 3.82 2.09
CA GLY A 53 -3.90 3.91 0.67
C GLY A 53 -3.37 2.72 -0.12
N VAL A 54 -2.97 1.64 0.56
CA VAL A 54 -2.41 0.44 -0.05
C VAL A 54 -3.17 -0.79 0.42
N ASN A 55 -3.80 -1.50 -0.51
CA ASN A 55 -4.39 -2.80 -0.24
C ASN A 55 -3.47 -3.90 -0.78
N VAL A 56 -3.12 -4.86 0.08
CA VAL A 56 -2.27 -6.00 -0.27
C VAL A 56 -3.09 -7.28 -0.21
N TYR A 57 -3.13 -8.00 -1.32
CA TYR A 57 -3.79 -9.30 -1.44
C TYR A 57 -2.77 -10.37 -1.81
N VAL A 58 -2.97 -11.58 -1.28
CA VAL A 58 -2.25 -12.78 -1.69
C VAL A 58 -3.25 -13.70 -2.34
N VAL A 59 -3.14 -13.87 -3.65
CA VAL A 59 -4.07 -14.67 -4.48
C VAL A 59 -3.22 -15.54 -5.40
N ASP A 60 -3.51 -16.84 -5.45
CA ASP A 60 -2.80 -17.81 -6.31
C ASP A 60 -1.27 -17.75 -6.18
N ASN A 61 -0.79 -17.60 -4.94
CA ASN A 61 0.63 -17.46 -4.60
C ASN A 61 1.32 -16.25 -5.28
N ARG A 62 0.54 -15.22 -5.64
CA ARG A 62 1.00 -13.93 -6.16
C ARG A 62 0.57 -12.81 -5.22
N ILE A 63 1.40 -11.78 -5.14
CA ILE A 63 1.10 -10.57 -4.38
C ILE A 63 0.47 -9.58 -5.34
N LYS A 64 -0.74 -9.10 -5.01
CA LYS A 64 -1.39 -7.99 -5.69
C LYS A 64 -1.38 -6.78 -4.77
N VAL A 65 -0.83 -5.67 -5.26
CA VAL A 65 -0.78 -4.40 -4.56
C VAL A 65 -1.68 -3.41 -5.29
N GLU A 66 -2.68 -2.89 -4.59
CA GLU A 66 -3.56 -1.84 -5.09
C GLU A 66 -3.22 -0.53 -4.38
N LEU A 67 -3.03 0.53 -5.15
CA LEU A 67 -2.60 1.84 -4.67
C LEU A 67 -3.67 2.87 -4.95
N HIS A 68 -4.06 3.62 -3.94
CA HIS A 68 -4.95 4.76 -4.05
C HIS A 68 -4.12 6.03 -3.85
N ILE A 69 -3.88 6.75 -4.95
CA ILE A 69 -2.94 7.87 -5.02
C ILE A 69 -3.64 9.16 -5.43
N ILE A 70 -3.04 10.28 -5.02
CA ILE A 70 -3.40 11.62 -5.50
C ILE A 70 -2.22 12.14 -6.32
N VAL A 71 -2.52 12.51 -7.56
CA VAL A 71 -1.55 12.98 -8.54
C VAL A 71 -1.77 14.47 -8.77
N ALA A 72 -0.69 15.24 -8.89
CA ALA A 72 -0.72 16.63 -9.34
C ALA A 72 0.30 16.81 -10.48
N TYR A 73 -0.07 17.62 -11.47
CA TYR A 73 0.74 17.97 -12.65
C TYR A 73 0.71 19.48 -12.83
#